data_AF-A0A2D0IPJ5-F1
#
_entry.id   AF-A0A2D0IPJ5-F1
#
_cell.length_a   1.000
_cell.length_b   1.000
_cell.length_c   1.000
_cell.angle_alpha   90.00
_cell.angle_beta   90.00
_cell.angle_gamma   90.00
#
_symmetry.space_group_name_H-M   'P 1'
#
loop_
_entity.id
_entity.type
_entity.pdbx_description
1 polymer ?
#
loop_
_entity_poly.entity_id
_entity_poly.type
_entity_poly.pdbx_seq_one_letter_code
_entity_poly.pdbx_strand_id
1 'polypeptide(L)' 'MEPINDESLIDMKYMTRDTGFTAKYFYSQIKKGKLPKPQKFGNHSRWKYREYKKWKSLFFES' A
#
# COMPACT_ATOMS: atom_id res chain seq x y z
N MET A 1 -9.49 -17.33 -7.45
CA MET A 1 -8.93 -16.13 -6.80
C MET A 1 -10.08 -15.20 -6.51
N GLU A 2 -10.37 -14.92 -5.25
CA GLU A 2 -11.38 -13.90 -4.93
C GLU A 2 -10.94 -12.54 -5.50
N PRO A 3 -11.85 -11.76 -6.10
CA PRO A 3 -11.53 -10.43 -6.59
C PRO A 3 -11.14 -9.53 -5.42
N ILE A 4 -10.01 -8.83 -5.56
CA ILE A 4 -9.58 -7.82 -4.58
C ILE A 4 -10.60 -6.70 -4.58
N ASN A 5 -11.28 -6.53 -3.45
CA ASN A 5 -12.20 -5.44 -3.20
C ASN A 5 -11.55 -4.36 -2.30
N ASP A 6 -12.26 -3.28 -2.06
CA ASP A 6 -11.77 -2.11 -1.31
C ASP A 6 -11.37 -2.42 0.14
N GLU A 7 -11.97 -3.45 0.72
CA GLU A 7 -11.72 -3.90 2.09
C GLU A 7 -10.58 -4.93 2.19
N SER A 8 -10.15 -5.47 1.04
CA SER A 8 -9.07 -6.45 0.98
C SER A 8 -7.78 -5.88 1.55
N LEU A 9 -7.03 -6.72 2.26
CA LEU A 9 -5.76 -6.35 2.87
C LEU A 9 -4.58 -6.76 1.98
N ILE A 10 -3.80 -5.77 1.56
CA ILE A 10 -2.58 -5.99 0.78
C ILE A 10 -1.35 -5.86 1.68
N ASP A 11 -0.25 -6.51 1.29
CA ASP A 11 1.06 -6.33 1.93
C ASP A 11 2.00 -5.49 1.05
N MET A 12 3.19 -5.25 1.59
CA MET A 12 4.26 -4.57 0.88
C MET A 12 4.64 -5.28 -0.43
N LYS A 13 4.63 -6.62 -0.48
CA LYS A 13 5.02 -7.36 -1.68
C LYS A 13 4.03 -7.12 -2.82
N TYR A 14 2.74 -7.05 -2.49
CA TYR A 14 1.71 -6.66 -3.46
C TYR A 14 2.00 -5.26 -4.01
N MET A 15 2.20 -4.26 -3.15
CA MET A 15 2.43 -2.88 -3.56
C MET A 15 3.68 -2.72 -4.43
N THR A 16 4.76 -3.43 -4.10
CA THR A 16 5.99 -3.42 -4.90
C THR A 16 5.80 -4.05 -6.28
N ARG A 17 5.02 -5.14 -6.37
CA ARG A 17 4.69 -5.78 -7.65
C ARG A 17 3.77 -4.91 -8.50
N ASP A 18 2.80 -4.24 -7.87
CA ASP A 18 1.78 -3.43 -8.55
C ASP A 18 2.32 -2.10 -9.08
N THR A 19 3.30 -1.49 -8.42
CA THR A 19 3.89 -0.19 -8.84
C THR A 19 5.26 -0.30 -9.49
N GLY A 20 5.99 -1.40 -9.27
CA GLY A 20 7.42 -1.50 -9.60
C GLY A 20 8.34 -0.76 -8.63
N PHE A 21 7.82 -0.04 -7.64
CA PHE A 21 8.64 0.62 -6.63
C PHE A 21 9.21 -0.36 -5.60
N THR A 22 10.31 0.04 -4.97
CA THR A 22 10.96 -0.77 -3.93
C THR A 22 10.28 -0.58 -2.57
N ALA A 23 10.41 -1.57 -1.67
CA ALA A 23 9.90 -1.44 -0.30
C ALA A 23 10.48 -0.21 0.43
N LYS A 24 11.74 0.14 0.15
CA LYS A 24 12.39 1.36 0.68
C LYS A 24 11.63 2.63 0.30
N TYR A 25 11.13 2.70 -0.93
CA TYR A 25 10.31 3.82 -1.38
C TYR A 25 9.04 3.95 -0.53
N PHE A 26 8.30 2.85 -0.33
CA PHE A 26 7.09 2.85 0.50
C PHE A 26 7.38 3.26 1.95
N TYR A 27 8.46 2.78 2.56
CA TYR A 27 8.87 3.25 3.89
C TYR A 27 9.14 4.75 3.92
N SER A 28 9.71 5.33 2.86
CA SER A 28 9.88 6.78 2.74
C SER A 28 8.55 7.53 2.63
N GLN A 29 7.56 6.97 1.93
CA GLN A 29 6.22 7.56 1.82
C GLN A 29 5.46 7.52 3.14
N ILE A 30 5.61 6.43 3.91
CA ILE A 30 5.06 6.32 5.27
C ILE A 30 5.71 7.37 6.18
N LYS A 31 7.04 7.54 6.11
CA LYS A 31 7.76 8.56 6.90
C LYS A 31 7.32 9.99 6.53
N LYS A 32 7.04 10.26 5.26
CA LYS A 32 6.53 11.54 4.77
C LYS A 32 5.04 11.77 5.05
N GLY A 33 4.33 10.78 5.62
CA GLY A 33 2.89 10.85 5.86
C GLY A 33 2.02 10.76 4.60
N LYS A 34 2.61 10.44 3.44
CA LYS A 34 1.89 10.32 2.17
C LYS A 34 1.15 8.98 2.07
N LEU A 35 1.79 7.89 2.50
CA LEU A 35 1.15 6.58 2.62
C LEU A 35 0.75 6.37 4.08
N PRO A 36 -0.49 5.88 4.38
CA PRO A 36 -0.87 5.59 5.76
C PRO A 36 0.02 4.51 6.36
N LYS A 37 0.15 4.51 7.69
CA LYS A 37 0.86 3.47 8.43
C LYS A 37 0.14 2.11 8.27
N PRO A 38 0.87 0.99 8.25
CA PRO A 38 0.25 -0.33 8.16
C PRO A 38 -0.57 -0.65 9.40
N GLN A 39 -1.65 -1.41 9.20
CA GLN A 39 -2.28 -2.19 10.25
C GLN A 39 -1.40 -3.42 10.55
N LYS A 40 -1.12 -3.65 11.83
CA LYS A 40 -0.29 -4.77 12.29
C LYS A 40 -1.16 -5.98 12.64
N PHE A 41 -0.82 -7.12 12.07
CA PHE A 41 -1.38 -8.43 12.40
C PHE A 41 -0.19 -9.32 12.82
N GLY A 42 0.18 -9.21 14.10
CA GLY A 42 1.47 -9.71 14.58
C GLY A 42 2.63 -9.05 13.84
N ASN A 43 3.50 -9.87 13.24
CA ASN A 43 4.65 -9.39 12.46
C ASN A 43 4.27 -8.93 11.03
N HIS A 44 3.03 -9.17 10.59
CA HIS A 44 2.58 -8.81 9.26
C HIS A 44 2.04 -7.38 9.22
N SER A 45 2.51 -6.62 8.24
CA SER A 45 2.06 -5.25 7.97
C SER A 45 1.12 -5.27 6.77
N ARG A 46 -0.11 -4.78 6.95
CA ARG A 46 -1.17 -4.81 5.95
C ARG A 46 -1.78 -3.42 5.76
N TRP A 47 -2.32 -3.17 4.56
CA TRP A 47 -3.04 -1.96 4.20
C TRP A 47 -4.37 -2.33 3.55
N LYS A 48 -5.42 -1.55 3.81
CA LYS A 48 -6.66 -1.68 3.04
C LYS A 48 -6.41 -1.25 1.60
N TYR A 49 -6.90 -2.04 0.65
CA TYR A 49 -6.71 -1.78 -0.77
C TYR A 49 -7.24 -0.42 -1.20
N ARG A 50 -8.36 0.05 -0.63
CA ARG A 50 -8.89 1.40 -0.89
C ARG A 50 -7.91 2.53 -0.52
N GLU A 51 -7.21 2.40 0.60
CA GLU A 51 -6.26 3.42 1.09
C GLU A 51 -5.04 3.48 0.17
N TYR A 52 -4.59 2.30 -0.24
CA TYR A 52 -3.53 2.16 -1.23
C TYR A 52 -3.93 2.73 -2.60
N LYS A 53 -5.14 2.44 -3.09
CA LYS A 53 -5.64 3.02 -4.35
C LYS A 53 -5.70 4.53 -4.30
N LYS A 54 -6.20 5.11 -3.19
CA LYS A 54 -6.25 6.56 -2.99
C LYS A 54 -4.85 7.17 -3.00
N TRP A 55 -3.89 6.55 -2.30
CA TRP A 55 -2.49 6.95 -2.36
C TRP A 55 -1.98 6.87 -3.80
N LYS A 56 -2.21 5.76 -4.50
CA LYS A 56 -1.76 5.52 -5.88
C LYS A 56 -2.28 6.60 -6.84
N SER A 57 -3.56 6.96 -6.77
CA SER A 57 -4.17 8.01 -7.61
C SER A 57 -3.37 9.32 -7.54
N LEU A 58 -3.00 9.74 -6.33
CA LEU A 58 -2.22 10.96 -6.08
C LEU A 58 -0.83 10.96 -6.74
N PHE A 59 -0.28 9.80 -7.10
CA PHE A 59 1.04 9.68 -7.75
C PHE A 59 0.95 9.54 -9.27
N PHE A 60 -0.14 9.02 -9.81
CA PHE A 60 -0.30 8.77 -11.25
C PHE A 60 -1.17 9.81 -11.96
N GLU A 61 -1.89 10.66 -11.23
CA GLU A 61 -2.65 11.80 -11.78
C GLU A 61 -1.85 13.12 -11.81
N SER A 62 -0.51 13.07 -11.66
CA SER A 62 0.37 14.24 -11.72
C SER A 62 1.40 14.16 -12.82
#